data_AF-A0A926FLN5-F1
#
_entry.id   AF-A0A926FLN5-F1
#
_cell.length_a   1.000
_cell.length_b   1.000
_cell.length_c   1.000
_cell.angle_alpha   90.00
_cell.angle_beta   90.00
_cell.angle_gamma   90.00
#
_symmetry.space_group_name_H-M   'P 1'
#
loop_
_entity.id
_entity.type
_entity.pdbx_description
1 polymer ?
#
loop_
_entity_poly.entity_id
_entity_poly.type
_entity_poly.pdbx_seq_one_letter_code
_entity_poly.pdbx_strand_id
1 'polypeptide(L)' 'NGVGLGLFTAAQIVRYHGGTMRVLSQPGGGTVVRLAFPAGHPS' A
#
# COMPACT_ATOMS: atom_id res chain seq x y z
N ASN A 1 -13.42 -4.47 -17.44
CA ASN A 1 -12.05 -4.02 -17.78
C ASN A 1 -11.48 -3.19 -16.64
N GLY A 2 -10.87 -3.84 -15.64
CA GLY A 2 -10.14 -3.12 -14.58
C GLY A 2 -8.79 -2.68 -15.11
N VAL A 3 -8.61 -1.38 -15.37
CA VAL A 3 -7.38 -0.79 -15.95
C VAL A 3 -6.22 -0.64 -14.94
N GLY A 4 -6.23 -1.36 -13.82
CA GLY A 4 -5.15 -1.31 -12.83
C GLY A 4 -5.16 -0.11 -11.88
N LEU A 5 -6.26 0.66 -11.85
CA LEU A 5 -6.35 1.87 -11.03
C LEU A 5 -6.42 1.60 -9.52
N GLY A 6 -6.96 0.46 -9.07
CA GLY A 6 -7.19 0.20 -7.65
C GLY A 6 -5.91 0.30 -6.81
N LEU A 7 -4.82 -0.34 -7.25
CA LEU A 7 -3.55 -0.30 -6.53
C LEU A 7 -2.86 1.06 -6.65
N PHE A 8 -3.04 1.75 -7.79
CA PHE A 8 -2.55 3.12 -7.95
C PHE A 8 -3.24 4.09 -6.99
N THR A 9 -4.57 4.04 -6.90
CA THR A 9 -5.36 4.84 -5.97
C THR A 9 -4.97 4.55 -4.52
N ALA A 10 -4.81 3.28 -4.15
CA ALA A 10 -4.32 2.90 -2.82
C ALA A 10 -2.93 3.50 -2.54
N ALA A 11 -2.00 3.45 -3.50
CA ALA A 11 -0.67 4.05 -3.37
C ALA A 11 -0.75 5.56 -3.13
N GLN A 12 -1.65 6.27 -3.81
CA GLN A 12 -1.85 7.71 -3.62
C GLN A 12 -2.41 8.04 -2.24
N ILE A 13 -3.41 7.29 -1.77
CA ILE A 13 -4.00 7.47 -0.43
C ILE A 13 -2.94 7.27 0.65
N VAL A 14 -2.14 6.22 0.54
CA VAL A 14 -1.07 5.93 1.52
C VAL A 14 -0.04 7.05 1.57
N ARG A 15 0.40 7.53 0.39
CA ARG A 15 1.33 8.67 0.30
C ARG A 15 0.75 9.95 0.88
N TYR A 16 -0.52 10.23 0.64
CA TYR A 16 -1.22 11.39 1.17
C TYR A 16 -1.20 11.41 2.71
N HIS A 17 -1.29 10.24 3.36
CA HIS A 17 -1.19 10.09 4.81
C HIS A 17 0.27 9.98 5.33
N GLY A 18 1.26 10.34 4.51
CA GLY A 18 2.68 10.24 4.88
C GLY A 18 3.19 8.80 5.01
N GLY A 19 2.42 7.82 4.53
CA GLY A 19 2.77 6.40 4.59
C GLY A 19 3.54 5.91 3.37
N THR A 20 3.92 4.63 3.41
CA THR A 20 4.55 3.89 2.30
C THR A 20 3.82 2.58 2.04
N MET A 21 3.83 2.13 0.79
CA MET A 21 3.25 0.86 0.35
C MET A 21 4.28 0.04 -0.42
N ARG A 22 4.40 -1.26 -0.11
CA ARG A 22 5.28 -2.22 -0.80
C ARG A 22 4.50 -3.46 -1.19
N VAL A 23 4.72 -3.92 -2.42
CA VAL A 23 4.18 -5.20 -2.90
C VAL A 23 5.30 -6.24 -2.83
N LEU A 24 5.03 -7.34 -2.14
CA LEU A 24 5.93 -8.45 -1.93
C LEU A 24 5.25 -9.68 -2.55
N SER A 25 5.60 -9.99 -3.79
CA SER A 25 5.07 -11.16 -4.49
C SER A 25 6.02 -12.32 -4.36
N GLN A 26 5.49 -13.50 -4.03
CA GLN A 26 6.25 -14.75 -4.04
C GLN A 26 5.72 -15.66 -5.15
N PRO A 27 6.53 -16.05 -6.15
CA PRO A 27 6.09 -16.96 -7.20
C PRO A 27 5.49 -18.24 -6.59
N GLY A 28 4.26 -18.58 -6.99
CA GLY A 28 3.52 -19.74 -6.47
C GLY A 28 2.94 -19.60 -5.05
N GLY A 29 3.24 -18.52 -4.31
CA GLY A 29 2.82 -18.32 -2.91
C GLY A 29 1.82 -17.17 -2.69
N GLY A 30 1.47 -16.42 -3.73
CA GLY A 30 0.58 -15.27 -3.66
C GLY A 30 1.32 -13.93 -3.46
N THR A 31 0.58 -12.93 -3.00
CA THR A 31 1.07 -11.54 -2.90
C THR A 31 0.74 -10.95 -1.54
N VAL A 32 1.75 -10.38 -0.89
CA VAL A 32 1.59 -9.56 0.33
C VAL A 32 1.72 -8.09 -0.05
N VAL A 33 0.78 -7.26 0.39
CA VAL A 33 0.90 -5.80 0.29
C VAL A 33 1.12 -5.23 1.68
N ARG A 34 2.30 -4.65 1.93
CA ARG A 34 2.66 -4.07 3.22
C ARG A 34 2.51 -2.56 3.19
N LEU A 35 1.78 -2.04 4.17
CA LEU A 35 1.54 -0.62 4.39
C LEU A 35 2.26 -0.18 5.67
N ALA A 36 2.85 1.00 5.68
CA ALA A 36 3.44 1.60 6.88
C ALA A 36 3.04 3.07 6.94
N PHE A 37 2.67 3.55 8.12
CA PHE A 37 2.25 4.93 8.37
C PHE A 37 3.08 5.54 9.50
N PRO A 38 3.20 6.88 9.56
CA PRO A 38 3.73 7.55 10.75
C PRO A 38 2.93 7.14 11.99
N ALA A 39 3.63 6.95 13.11
CA ALA A 39 2.94 6.72 14.38
C ALA A 39 2.09 7.94 14.73
N GLY A 40 0.89 7.70 15.27
CA GLY A 40 0.07 8.77 15.81
C GLY A 40 0.81 9.51 16.92
N HIS A 41 0.54 10.80 17.07
CA HIS A 41 1.06 11.55 18.21
C HIS A 41 0.46 10.98 19.50
N PRO A 42 1.27 10.64 20.52
CA PRO A 42 0.71 10.27 21.82
C PRO A 42 -0.07 11.47 22.37
N SER A 43 -1.31 11.20 22.80
CA SER A 43 -2.20 12.17 23.45
C SER A 43 -1.84 12.32 24.92
#